data_AF-A0A959YYG6-F1
#
_entry.id   AF-A0A959YYG6-F1
#
_cell.length_a   1.000
_cell.length_b   1.000
_cell.length_c   1.000
_cell.angle_alpha   90.00
_cell.angle_beta   90.00
_cell.angle_gamma   90.00
#
_symmetry.space_group_name_H-M   'P 1'
#
loop_
_entity.id
_entity.type
_entity.pdbx_description
1 polymer ?
#
loop_
_entity_poly.entity_id
_entity_poly.type
_entity_poly.pdbx_seq_one_letter_code
_entity_poly.pdbx_strand_id
1 'polypeptide(L)'
;MAARGDGTKRQRVLHKLRNKYRLQLLDEGSFEPRFSMRLSRMNVILLALLAFTLHGLLILALIVLTPMKEFIPGYSDQRVKLNAYRATQKADSLAEVVAVQERYIGNVRAILRGELATDSVPALNRIDQKPSAEDLAPSPLDSAWRARISEEEAYRVTASGTEVVERREIAGLVFFPALRGAGTAASTCARFRTIRKCRSTQ
;
A
#
# COMPACT_ATOMS: atom_id res chain seq x y z
N MET A 1 -56.99 -29.40 5.80
CA MET A 1 -57.96 -28.50 6.46
C MET A 1 -57.22 -27.72 7.54
N ALA A 2 -57.25 -26.40 7.71
CA ALA A 2 -57.79 -25.25 7.00
C ALA A 2 -57.11 -24.01 7.61
N ALA A 3 -56.06 -23.48 6.97
CA ALA A 3 -55.46 -22.21 7.37
C ALA A 3 -56.11 -21.09 6.54
N ARG A 4 -57.29 -20.61 6.95
CA ARG A 4 -58.00 -19.55 6.21
C ARG A 4 -58.76 -18.63 7.16
N GLY A 5 -58.01 -17.82 7.91
CA GLY A 5 -58.56 -16.84 8.85
C GLY A 5 -57.75 -15.54 9.01
N ASP A 6 -56.64 -15.36 8.27
CA ASP A 6 -55.75 -14.21 8.42
C ASP A 6 -56.18 -12.98 7.59
N GLY A 7 -56.87 -13.19 6.47
CA GLY A 7 -57.26 -12.12 5.54
C GLY A 7 -58.18 -11.04 6.14
N THR A 8 -59.15 -11.42 6.96
CA THR A 8 -60.11 -10.46 7.56
C THR A 8 -59.47 -9.62 8.68
N LYS A 9 -58.53 -10.19 9.44
CA LYS A 9 -57.77 -9.46 10.46
C LYS A 9 -56.81 -8.46 9.81
N ARG A 10 -56.06 -8.86 8.78
CA ARG A 10 -55.15 -7.97 8.04
C ARG A 10 -55.87 -6.77 7.42
N GLN A 11 -57.04 -6.98 6.81
CA GLN A 11 -57.83 -5.89 6.22
C GLN A 11 -58.30 -4.86 7.25
N ARG A 12 -58.73 -5.28 8.46
CA ARG A 12 -59.09 -4.35 9.55
C ARG A 12 -57.89 -3.52 10.01
N VAL A 13 -56.71 -4.13 10.09
CA VAL A 13 -55.48 -3.46 10.49
C VAL A 13 -55.07 -2.43 9.42
N LEU A 14 -55.05 -2.82 8.14
CA LEU A 14 -54.79 -1.90 7.02
C LEU A 14 -55.77 -0.72 6.98
N HIS A 15 -57.06 -0.96 7.24
CA HIS A 15 -58.05 0.10 7.30
C HIS A 15 -57.76 1.07 8.46
N LYS A 16 -57.39 0.55 9.63
CA LYS A 16 -57.03 1.36 10.81
C LYS A 16 -55.76 2.20 10.58
N LEU A 17 -54.78 1.71 9.80
CA LEU A 17 -53.58 2.46 9.43
C LEU A 17 -53.86 3.59 8.41
N ARG A 18 -54.85 3.43 7.53
CA ARG A 18 -55.19 4.41 6.48
C ARG A 18 -56.15 5.52 6.94
N ASN A 19 -56.70 5.41 8.15
CA ASN A 19 -57.55 6.45 8.73
C ASN A 19 -56.81 7.80 8.83
N LYS A 20 -57.51 8.88 8.47
CA LYS A 20 -57.02 10.25 8.50
C LYS A 20 -57.42 10.87 9.84
N TYR A 21 -56.45 11.36 10.61
CA TYR A 21 -56.68 12.08 11.85
C TYR A 21 -56.30 13.55 11.64
N ARG A 22 -57.04 14.48 12.25
CA ARG A 22 -56.74 15.91 12.21
C ARG A 22 -56.19 16.30 13.58
N LEU A 23 -54.90 16.62 13.64
CA LEU A 23 -54.29 17.22 14.82
C LEU A 23 -54.52 18.72 14.74
N GLN A 24 -55.04 19.32 15.80
CA GLN A 24 -55.25 20.76 15.92
C GLN A 24 -54.68 21.21 17.26
N LEU A 25 -53.82 22.23 17.25
CA LEU A 25 -53.46 22.97 18.45
C LEU A 25 -54.33 24.23 18.49
N LEU A 26 -55.15 24.31 19.54
CA LEU A 26 -55.98 25.47 19.84
C LEU A 26 -55.32 26.30 20.95
N ASP A 27 -55.41 27.61 20.83
CA ASP A 27 -55.01 28.54 21.87
C ASP A 27 -56.08 28.57 22.98
N GLU A 28 -55.68 28.48 24.25
CA GLU A 28 -56.63 28.40 25.38
C GLU A 28 -57.40 29.70 25.61
N GLY A 29 -56.81 30.85 25.29
CA GLY A 29 -57.43 32.17 25.52
C GLY A 29 -58.43 32.57 24.43
N SER A 30 -58.15 32.18 23.18
CA SER A 30 -58.91 32.64 22.01
C SER A 30 -59.69 31.52 21.31
N PHE A 31 -59.47 30.25 21.68
CA PHE A 31 -60.00 29.05 21.00
C PHE A 31 -59.77 29.02 19.49
N GLU A 32 -58.83 29.82 18.97
CA GLU A 32 -58.47 29.83 17.56
C GLU A 32 -57.45 28.72 17.26
N PRO A 33 -57.66 27.93 16.19
CA PRO A 33 -56.71 26.89 15.80
C PRO A 33 -55.46 27.52 15.17
N ARG A 34 -54.36 27.56 15.91
CA ARG A 34 -53.07 28.09 15.43
C ARG A 34 -52.35 27.15 14.48
N PHE A 35 -52.54 25.85 14.64
CA PHE A 35 -51.89 24.83 13.81
C PHE A 35 -52.85 23.68 13.55
N SER A 36 -53.13 23.36 12.29
CA SER A 36 -53.95 22.21 11.92
C SER A 36 -53.25 21.36 10.86
N MET A 37 -52.97 20.11 11.19
CA MET A 37 -52.24 19.18 10.32
C MET A 37 -53.00 17.85 10.23
N ARG A 38 -53.17 17.32 9.02
CA ARG A 38 -53.83 16.03 8.79
C ARG A 38 -52.77 14.93 8.76
N LEU A 39 -52.69 14.12 9.81
CA LEU A 39 -51.76 13.00 9.90
C LEU A 39 -52.52 11.67 9.77
N SER A 40 -52.04 10.80 8.90
CA SER A 40 -52.43 9.39 8.88
C SER A 40 -51.41 8.59 9.70
N ARG A 41 -51.86 7.53 10.38
CA ARG A 41 -50.97 6.63 11.15
C ARG A 41 -49.85 6.07 10.28
N MET A 42 -50.13 5.81 9.00
CA MET A 42 -49.14 5.36 8.04
C MET A 42 -48.04 6.41 7.77
N ASN A 43 -48.38 7.69 7.67
CA ASN A 43 -47.41 8.75 7.45
C ASN A 43 -46.52 8.99 8.69
N VAL A 44 -47.10 8.88 9.89
CA VAL A 44 -46.33 8.96 11.15
C VAL A 44 -45.30 7.84 11.23
N ILE A 45 -45.69 6.60 10.85
CA ILE A 45 -44.76 5.47 10.80
C ILE A 45 -43.67 5.70 9.75
N LEU A 46 -44.01 6.19 8.56
CA LEU A 46 -43.02 6.51 7.53
C LEU A 46 -42.02 7.57 8.00
N LEU A 47 -42.50 8.66 8.60
CA LEU A 47 -41.64 9.74 9.12
C LEU A 47 -40.75 9.24 10.26
N ALA A 48 -41.28 8.41 11.16
CA ALA A 48 -40.51 7.80 12.24
C ALA A 48 -39.41 6.88 11.69
N LEU A 49 -39.73 6.05 10.70
CA LEU A 49 -38.76 5.18 10.04
C LEU A 49 -37.69 6.01 9.31
N LEU A 50 -38.08 7.05 8.58
CA LEU A 50 -37.15 7.96 7.90
C LEU A 50 -36.22 8.67 8.89
N ALA A 51 -36.77 9.16 10.01
CA ALA A 51 -35.97 9.79 11.06
C ALA A 51 -35.01 8.79 11.70
N PHE A 52 -35.45 7.55 11.94
CA PHE A 52 -34.61 6.49 12.49
C PHE A 52 -33.48 6.10 11.53
N THR A 53 -33.77 5.94 10.24
CA THR A 53 -32.75 5.63 9.24
C THR A 53 -31.77 6.79 9.04
N LEU A 54 -32.24 8.04 9.00
CA LEU A 54 -31.39 9.22 8.97
C LEU A 54 -30.50 9.31 10.21
N HIS A 55 -31.05 9.04 11.40
CA HIS A 55 -30.28 9.06 12.64
C HIS A 55 -29.20 7.97 12.65
N GLY A 56 -29.54 6.75 12.22
CA GLY A 56 -28.57 5.66 12.06
C GLY A 56 -27.47 5.99 11.04
N LEU A 57 -27.83 6.57 9.89
CA LEU A 57 -26.87 7.04 8.89
C LEU A 57 -25.97 8.15 9.43
N LEU A 58 -26.51 9.09 10.20
CA LEU A 58 -25.75 10.16 10.84
C LEU A 58 -24.72 9.57 11.80
N ILE A 59 -25.11 8.63 12.66
CA ILE A 59 -24.19 7.96 13.59
C ILE A 59 -23.12 7.18 12.81
N LEU A 60 -23.51 6.44 11.76
CA LEU A 60 -22.57 5.70 10.93
C LEU A 60 -21.56 6.63 10.24
N ALA A 61 -22.04 7.76 9.69
CA ALA A 61 -21.20 8.78 9.10
C ALA A 61 -20.23 9.36 10.14
N LEU A 62 -20.71 9.63 11.36
CA LEU A 62 -19.85 10.07 12.46
C LEU A 62 -18.77 9.02 12.77
N ILE A 63 -19.10 7.73 12.86
CA ILE A 63 -18.11 6.67 13.15
C ILE A 63 -17.07 6.55 12.04
N VAL A 64 -17.47 6.66 10.78
CA VAL A 64 -16.55 6.53 9.63
C VAL A 64 -15.68 7.77 9.46
N LEU A 65 -16.24 8.97 9.64
CA LEU A 65 -15.49 10.24 9.53
C LEU A 65 -14.62 10.49 10.76
N THR A 66 -14.98 9.98 11.93
CA THR A 66 -14.19 10.19 13.15
C THR A 66 -13.10 9.13 13.23
N PRO A 67 -11.81 9.50 13.34
CA PRO A 67 -10.70 8.55 13.44
C PRO A 67 -10.61 7.89 14.83
N MET A 68 -11.73 7.49 15.45
CA MET A 68 -11.72 6.78 16.75
C MET A 68 -10.98 5.44 16.66
N LYS A 69 -10.92 4.81 15.48
CA LYS A 69 -10.15 3.58 15.24
C LYS A 69 -8.64 3.75 15.41
N GLU A 70 -8.12 4.98 15.30
CA GLU A 70 -6.69 5.27 15.42
C GLU A 70 -6.25 5.38 16.90
N PHE A 71 -7.21 5.49 17.81
CA PHE A 71 -6.99 5.55 19.25
C PHE A 71 -6.83 4.18 19.93
N ILE A 72 -7.00 3.07 19.20
CA ILE A 72 -6.71 1.73 19.71
C ILE A 72 -5.27 1.38 19.34
N PRO A 73 -4.29 1.53 20.27
CA PRO A 73 -2.93 1.09 20.01
C PRO A 73 -2.94 -0.42 19.69
N GLY A 74 -2.43 -0.78 18.51
CA GLY A 74 -2.48 -2.14 17.96
C GLY A 74 -3.06 -2.23 16.54
N TYR A 75 -3.91 -1.27 16.14
CA TYR A 75 -4.34 -1.12 14.75
C TYR A 75 -3.44 -0.11 14.03
N SER A 76 -2.34 -0.59 13.50
CA SER A 76 -1.38 0.25 12.77
C SER A 76 -1.98 0.77 11.46
N ASP A 77 -2.19 2.08 11.38
CA ASP A 77 -2.43 2.76 10.11
C ASP A 77 -1.27 2.52 9.14
N GLN A 78 -1.54 2.53 7.83
CA GLN A 78 -0.54 2.29 6.80
C GLN A 78 0.61 3.28 6.87
N ARG A 79 0.34 4.53 7.30
CA ARG A 79 1.37 5.55 7.51
C ARG A 79 2.31 5.19 8.66
N VAL A 80 1.78 4.67 9.77
CA VAL A 80 2.57 4.26 10.93
C VAL A 80 3.47 3.08 10.57
N LYS A 81 2.95 2.08 9.85
CA LYS A 81 3.76 0.96 9.34
C LYS A 81 4.90 1.43 8.44
N LEU A 82 4.59 2.33 7.49
CA LEU A 82 5.58 2.85 6.56
C LEU A 82 6.67 3.66 7.27
N ASN A 83 6.29 4.44 8.27
CA ASN A 83 7.24 5.22 9.08
C ASN A 83 8.13 4.30 9.92
N ALA A 84 7.56 3.27 10.55
CA ALA A 84 8.32 2.27 11.28
C ALA A 84 9.33 1.56 10.38
N TYR A 85 8.89 1.10 9.21
CA TYR A 85 9.77 0.46 8.22
C TYR A 85 10.93 1.38 7.78
N ARG A 86 10.64 2.65 7.47
CA ARG A 86 11.67 3.63 7.10
C ARG A 86 12.63 3.93 8.25
N ALA A 87 12.14 3.95 9.49
CA ALA A 87 12.98 4.15 10.66
C ALA A 87 13.92 2.96 10.86
N THR A 88 13.42 1.73 10.77
CA THR A 88 14.22 0.51 10.83
C THR A 88 15.29 0.47 9.74
N GLN A 89 14.93 0.75 8.49
CA GLN A 89 15.90 0.78 7.38
C GLN A 89 17.04 1.79 7.61
N LYS A 90 16.72 2.97 8.14
CA LYS A 90 17.73 3.98 8.49
C LYS A 90 18.60 3.54 9.66
N ALA A 91 18.00 2.90 10.67
CA ALA A 91 18.73 2.35 11.81
C ALA A 91 19.72 1.27 11.37
N ASP A 92 19.30 0.35 10.49
CA ASP A 92 20.17 -0.69 9.93
C ASP A 92 21.35 -0.08 9.16
N SER A 93 21.07 0.95 8.35
CA SER A 93 22.11 1.66 7.59
C SER A 93 23.12 2.35 8.52
N LEU A 94 22.65 2.96 9.61
CA LEU A 94 23.53 3.57 10.60
C LEU A 94 24.34 2.51 11.36
N ALA A 95 23.74 1.37 11.70
CA ALA A 95 24.39 0.30 12.42
C ALA A 95 25.60 -0.26 11.64
N GLU A 96 25.48 -0.41 10.32
CA GLU A 96 26.58 -0.83 9.46
C GLU A 96 27.74 0.18 9.48
N VAL A 97 27.45 1.47 9.32
CA VAL A 97 28.47 2.54 9.33
C VAL A 97 29.18 2.59 10.68
N VAL A 98 28.44 2.48 11.78
CA VAL A 98 29.01 2.45 13.14
C VAL A 98 29.91 1.23 13.32
N ALA A 99 29.49 0.05 12.87
CA ALA A 99 30.30 -1.17 12.98
C ALA A 99 31.64 -1.06 12.21
N VAL A 100 31.64 -0.43 11.03
CA VAL A 100 32.88 -0.16 10.28
C VAL A 100 33.76 0.83 11.03
N GLN A 101 33.18 1.90 11.59
CA GLN A 101 33.91 2.90 12.35
C GLN A 101 34.54 2.31 13.63
N GLU A 102 33.83 1.44 14.33
CA GLU A 102 34.34 0.75 15.52
C GLU A 102 35.54 -0.15 15.18
N ARG A 103 35.46 -0.91 14.08
CA ARG A 103 36.60 -1.71 13.59
C ARG A 103 37.79 -0.83 13.23
N TYR A 104 37.57 0.29 12.55
CA TYR A 104 38.64 1.22 12.20
C TYR A 104 39.32 1.79 13.45
N ILE A 105 38.56 2.31 14.41
CA ILE A 105 39.10 2.87 15.66
C ILE A 105 39.81 1.77 16.46
N GLY A 106 39.26 0.56 16.49
CA GLY A 106 39.87 -0.61 17.13
C GLY A 106 41.23 -0.94 16.53
N ASN A 107 41.32 -1.00 15.21
CA ASN A 107 42.57 -1.27 14.49
C ASN A 107 43.61 -0.16 14.74
N VAL A 108 43.20 1.11 14.67
CA VAL A 108 44.09 2.24 14.97
C VAL A 108 44.62 2.16 16.40
N ARG A 109 43.76 1.84 17.38
CA ARG A 109 44.15 1.68 18.77
C ARG A 109 45.14 0.52 18.96
N ALA A 110 44.92 -0.60 18.27
CA ALA A 110 45.80 -1.76 18.32
C ALA A 110 47.20 -1.46 17.72
N ILE A 111 47.26 -0.74 16.59
CA ILE A 111 48.51 -0.28 15.98
C ILE A 111 49.29 0.61 16.95
N LEU A 112 48.62 1.58 17.58
CA LEU A 112 49.25 2.49 18.55
C LEU A 112 49.79 1.77 19.80
N ARG A 113 49.24 0.60 20.13
CA ARG A 113 49.69 -0.26 21.23
C ARG A 113 50.77 -1.27 20.84
N GLY A 114 51.05 -1.43 19.55
CA GLY A 114 51.99 -2.44 19.04
C GLY A 114 51.43 -3.86 18.97
N GLU A 115 50.10 -4.02 19.05
CA GLU A 115 49.39 -5.31 19.07
C GLU A 115 48.78 -5.60 17.67
N LEU A 116 49.58 -5.97 16.66
CA LEU A 116 49.03 -6.36 15.35
C LEU A 116 48.99 -7.89 15.18
N ALA A 117 47.81 -8.41 14.84
CA ALA A 117 47.65 -9.72 14.20
C ALA A 117 47.83 -9.56 12.67
N THR A 118 48.67 -10.40 12.08
CA THR A 118 49.18 -10.36 10.69
C THR A 118 48.15 -10.64 9.58
N ASP A 119 46.86 -10.35 9.80
CA ASP A 119 45.77 -11.00 9.03
C ASP A 119 44.95 -10.08 8.12
N SER A 120 45.37 -8.84 7.87
CA SER A 120 44.59 -7.89 7.04
C SER A 120 45.15 -7.58 5.65
N VAL A 121 46.27 -8.20 5.26
CA VAL A 121 46.65 -8.27 3.85
C VAL A 121 46.44 -9.71 3.45
N PRO A 122 45.34 -10.09 2.75
CA PRO A 122 45.41 -11.33 2.01
C PRO A 122 46.60 -11.13 1.09
N ALA A 123 47.63 -11.95 1.24
CA ALA A 123 48.64 -12.05 0.20
C ALA A 123 47.82 -12.25 -1.08
N LEU A 124 47.80 -11.22 -1.93
CA LEU A 124 47.17 -11.32 -3.23
C LEU A 124 48.01 -12.38 -3.91
N ASN A 125 47.53 -13.64 -3.84
CA ASN A 125 47.99 -14.70 -4.69
C ASN A 125 47.67 -14.17 -6.08
N ARG A 126 48.65 -13.51 -6.69
CA ARG A 126 48.60 -13.09 -8.08
C ARG A 126 48.25 -14.37 -8.82
N ILE A 127 47.04 -14.43 -9.35
CA ILE A 127 46.60 -15.56 -10.15
C ILE A 127 47.38 -15.44 -11.46
N ASP A 128 48.63 -15.89 -11.43
CA ASP A 128 49.54 -15.93 -12.57
C ASP A 128 49.18 -17.08 -13.54
N GLN A 129 48.21 -17.92 -13.15
CA GLN A 129 47.72 -19.01 -13.97
C GLN A 129 46.65 -18.49 -14.94
N LYS A 130 47.03 -18.42 -16.22
CA LYS A 130 46.08 -18.17 -17.31
C LYS A 130 45.03 -19.28 -17.30
N PRO A 131 43.73 -18.96 -17.26
CA PRO A 131 42.68 -19.98 -17.23
C PRO A 131 42.79 -20.90 -18.45
N SER A 132 42.58 -22.20 -18.22
CA SER A 132 42.60 -23.25 -19.24
C SER A 132 41.31 -23.21 -20.08
N ALA A 133 41.29 -23.90 -21.22
CA ALA A 133 40.10 -23.94 -22.08
C ALA A 133 38.91 -24.64 -21.39
N GLU A 134 39.21 -25.58 -20.49
CA GLU A 134 38.26 -26.30 -19.66
C GLU A 134 37.60 -25.39 -18.60
N ASP A 135 38.32 -24.42 -18.04
CA ASP A 135 37.76 -23.43 -17.09
C ASP A 135 36.76 -22.48 -17.74
N LEU A 136 36.82 -22.36 -19.07
CA LEU A 136 35.91 -21.55 -19.89
C LEU A 136 34.73 -22.36 -20.44
N ALA A 137 34.66 -23.67 -20.15
CA ALA A 137 33.56 -24.50 -20.59
C ALA A 137 32.25 -24.03 -19.93
N PRO A 138 31.18 -23.81 -20.71
CA PRO A 138 29.92 -23.34 -20.16
C PRO A 138 29.34 -24.39 -19.21
N SER A 139 28.89 -23.95 -18.04
CA SER A 139 28.20 -24.86 -17.11
C SER A 139 26.93 -25.44 -17.77
N PRO A 140 26.45 -26.61 -17.33
CA PRO A 140 25.22 -27.20 -17.85
C PRO A 140 24.02 -26.25 -17.77
N LEU A 141 23.95 -25.46 -16.68
CA LEU A 141 22.90 -24.46 -16.46
C LEU A 141 22.99 -23.30 -17.46
N ASP A 142 24.20 -22.80 -17.71
CA ASP A 142 24.45 -21.69 -18.65
C ASP A 142 24.13 -22.11 -20.10
N SER A 143 24.49 -23.34 -20.49
CA SER A 143 24.16 -23.89 -21.81
C SER A 143 22.64 -24.01 -22.04
N ALA A 144 21.91 -24.51 -21.05
CA ALA A 144 20.45 -24.61 -21.11
C ALA A 144 19.78 -23.23 -21.20
N TRP A 145 20.32 -22.24 -20.48
CA TRP A 145 19.80 -20.86 -20.52
C TRP A 145 20.03 -20.21 -21.89
N ARG A 146 21.21 -20.39 -22.48
CA ARG A 146 21.52 -19.91 -23.84
C ARG A 146 20.63 -20.55 -24.91
N ALA A 147 20.37 -21.85 -24.80
CA ALA A 147 19.46 -22.54 -25.72
C ALA A 147 18.06 -21.92 -25.67
N ARG A 148 17.53 -21.70 -24.47
CA ARG A 148 16.24 -21.05 -24.27
C ARG A 148 16.21 -19.63 -24.83
N ILE A 149 17.24 -18.82 -24.56
CA ILE A 149 17.32 -17.45 -25.11
C ILE A 149 17.34 -17.48 -26.64
N SER A 150 18.11 -18.39 -27.23
CA SER A 150 18.21 -18.49 -28.69
C SER A 150 16.87 -18.83 -29.36
N GLU A 151 16.06 -19.66 -28.71
CA GLU A 151 14.71 -19.98 -29.16
C GLU A 151 13.77 -18.78 -29.02
N GLU A 152 13.84 -18.06 -27.90
CA GLU A 152 13.04 -16.84 -27.65
C GLU A 152 13.44 -15.68 -28.59
N GLU A 153 14.72 -15.55 -28.95
CA GLU A 153 15.21 -14.51 -29.87
C GLU A 153 15.02 -14.86 -31.35
N ALA A 154 14.99 -16.15 -31.74
CA ALA A 154 14.81 -16.57 -33.13
C ALA A 154 13.51 -16.04 -33.76
N TYR A 155 12.47 -15.82 -32.95
CA TYR A 155 11.18 -15.29 -33.39
C TYR A 155 10.93 -13.85 -32.94
N ARG A 156 11.93 -13.19 -32.35
CA ARG A 156 11.82 -11.79 -31.96
C ARG A 156 11.87 -10.91 -33.20
N VAL A 157 10.70 -10.55 -33.73
CA VAL A 157 10.54 -9.54 -34.77
C VAL A 157 11.02 -8.20 -34.20
N THR A 158 12.30 -7.89 -34.41
CA THR A 158 12.78 -6.52 -34.35
C THR A 158 12.17 -5.83 -35.56
N ALA A 159 11.40 -4.76 -35.34
CA ALA A 159 10.94 -3.91 -36.42
C ALA A 159 12.19 -3.35 -37.12
N SER A 160 12.64 -4.02 -38.18
CA SER A 160 13.77 -3.62 -38.98
C SER A 160 13.43 -2.35 -39.74
N GLY A 161 14.24 -1.31 -39.51
CA GLY A 161 14.65 -0.40 -40.58
C GLY A 161 13.72 0.76 -40.92
N THR A 162 13.66 1.75 -40.04
CA THR A 162 14.01 3.11 -40.50
C THR A 162 15.34 3.44 -39.86
N GLU A 163 16.36 3.59 -40.70
CA GLU A 163 17.65 4.13 -40.29
C GLU A 163 17.46 5.53 -39.73
N VAL A 164 17.54 5.64 -38.42
CA VAL A 164 18.10 6.82 -37.79
C VAL A 164 19.14 6.32 -36.80
N VAL A 165 20.37 6.24 -37.30
CA VAL A 165 21.58 6.31 -36.49
C VAL A 165 21.63 7.74 -35.92
N GLU A 166 20.78 8.03 -34.95
CA GLU A 166 21.03 9.12 -34.01
C GLU A 166 20.85 8.56 -32.60
N ARG A 167 22.01 8.43 -31.94
CA ARG A 167 22.16 8.51 -30.49
C ARG A 167 21.02 7.82 -29.73
N ARG A 168 21.01 6.48 -29.76
CA ARG A 168 20.37 5.70 -28.69
C ARG A 168 21.11 6.00 -27.40
N GLU A 169 20.66 7.06 -26.74
CA GLU A 169 20.92 7.28 -25.33
C GLU A 169 20.59 5.98 -24.59
N ILE A 170 21.38 5.71 -23.56
CA ILE A 170 21.39 4.58 -22.62
C ILE A 170 20.00 4.26 -21.99
N ALA A 171 18.94 4.95 -22.42
CA ALA A 171 17.55 4.85 -22.00
C ALA A 171 16.82 3.57 -22.43
N GLY A 172 17.39 2.78 -23.34
CA GLY A 172 16.80 1.50 -23.82
C GLY A 172 17.31 0.24 -23.11
N LEU A 173 18.35 0.35 -22.28
CA LEU A 173 18.87 -0.77 -21.49
C LEU A 173 18.06 -0.88 -20.19
N VAL A 174 17.09 -1.80 -20.18
CA VAL A 174 16.43 -2.21 -18.94
C VAL A 174 17.37 -3.18 -18.22
N PHE A 175 18.22 -2.63 -17.35
CA PHE A 175 18.99 -3.43 -16.43
C PHE A 175 18.04 -4.01 -15.38
N PHE A 176 17.81 -5.32 -15.41
CA PHE A 176 17.17 -6.01 -14.31
C PHE A 176 18.16 -6.02 -13.13
N PRO A 177 17.79 -5.49 -11.96
CA PRO A 177 18.62 -5.66 -10.78
C PRO A 177 18.74 -7.17 -10.51
N ALA A 178 19.94 -7.61 -10.14
CA ALA A 178 20.19 -9.01 -9.81
C ALA A 178 19.10 -9.52 -8.85
N LEU A 179 18.44 -10.63 -9.22
CA LEU A 179 17.55 -11.34 -8.32
C LEU A 179 18.41 -11.74 -7.11
N ARG A 180 18.22 -11.06 -5.98
CA ARG A 180 18.84 -11.47 -4.72
C ARG A 180 18.34 -12.88 -4.43
N GLY A 181 19.23 -13.85 -4.53
CA GLY A 181 19.05 -15.12 -3.86
C GLY A 181 18.77 -14.86 -2.38
N ALA A 182 17.97 -15.72 -1.76
CA ALA A 182 17.66 -15.63 -0.35
C ALA A 182 18.97 -15.64 0.47
N GLY A 183 19.39 -14.46 0.94
CA GLY A 183 20.58 -14.29 1.77
C GLY A 183 21.35 -13.01 1.44
N THR A 184 21.31 -12.05 2.38
CA THR A 184 22.14 -10.83 2.47
C THR A 184 21.70 -9.62 1.62
N ALA A 185 21.16 -8.63 2.34
CA ALA A 185 20.74 -7.34 1.81
C ALA A 185 21.89 -6.32 1.94
N ALA A 186 22.60 -6.07 0.84
CA ALA A 186 23.47 -4.90 0.72
C ALA A 186 22.85 -3.92 -0.28
N SER A 187 22.28 -2.82 0.21
CA SER A 187 21.56 -1.81 -0.56
C SER A 187 22.50 -0.71 -1.06
N THR A 188 23.04 -0.87 -2.28
CA THR A 188 23.72 0.23 -2.97
C THR A 188 22.71 0.99 -3.83
N CYS A 189 22.25 2.14 -3.34
CA CYS A 189 21.36 3.04 -4.07
C CYS A 189 22.20 3.98 -4.97
N ALA A 190 22.31 3.66 -6.26
CA ALA A 190 22.95 4.53 -7.23
C ALA A 190 22.07 5.74 -7.53
N ARG A 191 22.49 6.92 -7.06
CA ARG A 191 21.84 8.21 -7.28
C ARG A 191 22.23 8.76 -8.65
N PHE A 192 21.38 8.58 -9.66
CA PHE A 192 21.52 9.28 -10.94
C PHE A 192 20.70 10.57 -10.93
N ARG A 193 21.41 11.69 -10.90
CA ARG A 193 20.87 13.06 -10.90
C ARG A 193 20.51 13.43 -12.34
N THR A 194 19.23 13.54 -12.68
CA THR A 194 18.80 14.21 -13.91
C THR A 194 17.90 15.38 -13.56
N ILE A 195 18.34 16.55 -14.02
CA ILE A 195 17.68 17.85 -13.91
C ILE A 195 16.57 17.88 -14.96
N ARG A 196 15.31 17.78 -14.56
CA ARG A 196 14.18 18.28 -15.36
C ARG A 196 13.15 18.98 -14.48
N LYS A 197 13.35 20.30 -14.40
CA LYS A 197 12.37 21.39 -14.36
C LYS A 197 10.90 20.94 -14.28
N CYS A 198 10.34 20.87 -13.07
CA CYS A 198 8.89 20.95 -12.86
C CYS A 198 8.52 22.42 -12.64
N ARG A 199 7.76 22.95 -13.60
CA ARG A 199 7.12 24.26 -13.57
C ARG A 199 5.98 24.22 -12.55
N SER A 200 6.03 25.08 -11.53
CA SER A 200 4.92 25.30 -10.62
C SER A 200 3.83 26.10 -11.34
N THR A 201 2.61 25.57 -11.31
CA THR A 201 1.39 26.34 -11.53
C THR A 201 1.00 26.99 -10.21
N GLN A 202 1.17 28.31 -10.13
CA GLN A 202 0.21 29.24 -9.54
C GLN A 202 0.47 30.61 -10.15
#